data_AF-A0A2E1RCT5-F1
#
_entry.id   AF-A0A2E1RCT5-F1
#
_cell.length_a   1.000
_cell.length_b   1.000
_cell.length_c   1.000
_cell.angle_alpha   90.00
_cell.angle_beta   90.00
_cell.angle_gamma   90.00
#
_symmetry.space_group_name_H-M   'P 1'
#
loop_
_entity.id
_entity.type
_entity.pdbx_description
1 polymer ?
#
loop_
_entity_poly.entity_id
_entity_poly.type
_entity_poly.pdbx_seq_one_letter_code
_entity_poly.pdbx_strand_id
1 'polypeptide(L)'
;MSQIEKKKERSLKKALIICNGSPPPQTLLKHLWRDSDYRVSADGGANLLHVLNLLPNAVVGDLDSLNPDVQKQLPEKILFRVKEQNTNDAD
;
A
#
# COMPACT_ATOMS: atom_id res chain seq x y z
N MET A 1 16.73 -41.65 -10.80
CA MET A 1 15.49 -40.86 -10.90
C MET A 1 15.56 -39.76 -9.85
N SER A 2 16.35 -38.72 -10.16
CA SER A 2 15.88 -37.38 -10.54
C SER A 2 15.51 -36.53 -9.32
N GLN A 3 16.54 -35.93 -8.71
CA GLN A 3 16.45 -34.84 -7.75
C GLN A 3 15.98 -33.51 -8.40
N ILE A 4 15.21 -33.59 -9.49
CA ILE A 4 14.90 -32.45 -10.38
C ILE A 4 13.49 -31.89 -10.09
N GLU A 5 12.66 -32.56 -9.31
CA GLU A 5 11.30 -32.09 -9.04
C GLU A 5 11.17 -31.43 -7.67
N LYS A 6 10.83 -30.13 -7.69
CA LYS A 6 10.29 -29.32 -6.59
C LYS A 6 11.28 -28.43 -5.81
N LYS A 7 12.17 -27.72 -6.50
CA LYS A 7 12.39 -26.32 -6.11
C LYS A 7 11.22 -25.51 -6.67
N LYS A 8 10.09 -25.53 -5.97
CA LYS A 8 8.93 -24.68 -6.24
C LYS A 8 9.48 -23.27 -6.42
N GLU A 9 9.46 -22.72 -7.64
CA GLU A 9 9.82 -21.33 -7.88
C GLU A 9 9.10 -20.50 -6.81
N ARG A 10 9.86 -19.85 -5.94
CA ARG A 10 9.26 -18.88 -5.03
C ARG A 10 8.74 -17.78 -5.93
N SER A 11 7.43 -17.77 -6.18
CA SER A 11 6.74 -16.61 -6.74
C SER A 11 7.23 -15.38 -6.00
N LEU A 12 7.84 -14.45 -6.73
CA LEU A 12 8.33 -13.20 -6.15
C LEU A 12 7.13 -12.46 -5.57
N LYS A 13 7.19 -12.16 -4.26
CA LYS A 13 6.15 -11.39 -3.60
C LYS A 13 6.21 -9.95 -4.09
N LYS A 14 5.08 -9.44 -4.58
CA LYS A 14 4.96 -8.08 -5.09
C LYS A 14 4.29 -7.18 -4.07
N ALA A 15 4.86 -6.00 -3.87
CA ALA A 15 4.24 -4.94 -3.07
C ALA A 15 3.90 -3.75 -3.97
N LEU A 16 2.75 -3.13 -3.72
CA LEU A 16 2.34 -1.87 -4.32
C LEU A 16 2.33 -0.80 -3.23
N ILE A 17 3.05 0.28 -3.47
CA ILE A 17 3.06 1.47 -2.60
C ILE A 17 2.27 2.56 -3.31
N ILE A 18 1.29 3.13 -2.62
CA ILE A 18 0.44 4.22 -3.10
C ILE A 18 0.86 5.49 -2.38
N CYS A 19 1.56 6.37 -3.09
CA CYS A 19 1.99 7.66 -2.57
C CYS A 19 0.91 8.74 -2.74
N ASN A 20 1.02 9.83 -1.99
CA ASN A 20 0.10 10.97 -2.02
C ASN A 20 0.32 11.92 -3.22
N GLY A 21 0.48 11.35 -4.42
CA GLY A 21 0.71 12.10 -5.66
C GLY A 21 -0.51 12.18 -6.58
N SER A 22 -0.33 12.72 -7.78
CA SER A 22 -1.38 12.66 -8.81
C SER A 22 -1.66 11.21 -9.19
N PRO A 23 -2.92 10.75 -9.13
CA PRO A 23 -3.23 9.35 -9.37
C PRO A 23 -2.98 8.98 -10.85
N PRO A 24 -2.44 7.77 -11.12
CA PRO A 24 -2.40 7.25 -12.48
C PRO A 24 -3.83 6.94 -12.98
N PRO A 25 -4.01 6.58 -14.26
CA PRO A 25 -5.27 6.05 -14.74
C PRO A 25 -5.78 4.91 -13.83
N GLN A 26 -7.07 4.97 -13.46
CA GLN A 26 -7.67 4.02 -12.53
C GLN A 26 -7.53 2.56 -13.00
N THR A 27 -7.46 2.33 -14.32
CA THR A 27 -7.22 1.02 -14.92
C THR A 27 -5.85 0.45 -14.56
N LEU A 28 -4.79 1.27 -14.62
CA LEU A 28 -3.44 0.88 -14.23
C LEU A 28 -3.39 0.56 -12.73
N LEU A 29 -3.98 1.43 -11.89
CA LEU A 29 -4.02 1.20 -10.45
C LEU A 29 -4.74 -0.12 -10.12
N LYS A 30 -5.91 -0.38 -10.71
CA LYS A 30 -6.66 -1.64 -10.51
C LYS A 30 -5.89 -2.87 -11.00
N HIS A 31 -5.14 -2.74 -12.09
CA HIS A 31 -4.29 -3.81 -12.60
C HIS A 31 -3.17 -4.15 -11.61
N LEU A 32 -2.39 -3.14 -11.19
CA LEU A 32 -1.29 -3.30 -10.23
C LEU A 32 -1.80 -3.78 -8.86
N TRP A 33 -2.97 -3.30 -8.43
CA TRP A 33 -3.61 -3.72 -7.19
C TRP A 33 -3.88 -5.23 -7.15
N ARG A 34 -4.37 -5.78 -8.28
CA ARG A 34 -4.68 -7.22 -8.43
C ARG A 34 -3.43 -8.08 -8.55
N ASP A 35 -2.37 -7.54 -9.16
CA ASP A 35 -1.10 -8.26 -9.35
C ASP A 35 -0.21 -8.27 -8.09
N SER A 36 -0.54 -7.43 -7.09
CA SER A 36 0.27 -7.30 -5.87
C SER A 36 -0.17 -8.26 -4.76
N ASP A 37 0.78 -8.79 -4.00
CA ASP A 37 0.52 -9.57 -2.78
C ASP A 37 0.25 -8.66 -1.57
N TYR A 38 0.86 -7.48 -1.55
CA TYR A 38 0.81 -6.54 -0.45
C TYR A 38 0.59 -5.11 -0.95
N ARG A 39 -0.22 -4.32 -0.25
CA ARG A 39 -0.53 -2.92 -0.61
C ARG A 39 -0.30 -2.01 0.57
N VAL A 40 0.54 -1.00 0.38
CA VAL A 40 0.85 0.01 1.39
C VAL A 40 0.43 1.36 0.86
N SER A 41 -0.22 2.15 1.70
CA SER A 41 -0.44 3.56 1.44
C SER A 41 0.58 4.38 2.21
N ALA A 42 1.24 5.32 1.54
CA ALA A 42 2.00 6.37 2.21
C ALA A 42 1.07 7.52 2.53
N ASP A 43 0.80 7.69 3.83
CA ASP A 43 -0.03 8.74 4.43
C ASP A 43 -1.31 9.08 3.62
N GLY A 44 -1.36 10.27 3.00
CA GLY A 44 -2.51 10.77 2.25
C GLY A 44 -2.88 9.95 1.01
N GLY A 45 -2.04 9.03 0.55
CA GLY A 45 -2.38 8.04 -0.48
C GLY A 45 -3.65 7.22 -0.13
N ALA A 46 -3.99 7.13 1.16
CA ALA A 46 -5.14 6.36 1.62
C ALA A 46 -6.45 7.08 1.33
N ASN A 47 -6.42 8.40 1.11
CA ASN A 47 -7.58 9.16 0.67
C ASN A 47 -8.05 8.71 -0.71
N LEU A 48 -7.12 8.49 -1.65
CA LEU A 48 -7.45 7.96 -2.98
C LEU A 48 -8.05 6.56 -2.87
N LEU A 49 -7.42 5.69 -2.07
CA LEU A 49 -7.88 4.32 -1.88
C LEU A 49 -9.29 4.26 -1.27
N HIS A 50 -9.58 5.17 -0.34
CA HIS A 50 -10.90 5.33 0.25
C HIS A 50 -11.97 5.66 -0.79
N VAL A 51 -11.74 6.66 -1.65
CA VAL A 51 -12.66 7.02 -2.76
C VAL A 51 -12.90 5.84 -3.71
N LEU A 52 -11.90 4.98 -3.88
CA LEU A 52 -11.96 3.80 -4.75
C LEU A 52 -12.50 2.54 -4.07
N ASN A 53 -12.89 2.61 -2.79
CA ASN A 53 -13.30 1.47 -1.97
C ASN A 53 -12.24 0.34 -1.94
N LEU A 54 -10.97 0.72 -1.88
CA LEU A 54 -9.82 -0.19 -1.80
C LEU A 54 -9.20 -0.09 -0.40
N LEU A 55 -9.05 -1.23 0.28
CA LEU A 55 -8.45 -1.29 1.62
C LEU A 55 -6.98 -1.73 1.53
N PRO A 56 -6.00 -0.89 1.88
CA PRO A 56 -4.60 -1.29 1.92
C PRO A 56 -4.32 -2.25 3.09
N ASN A 57 -3.18 -2.93 3.04
CA ASN A 57 -2.69 -3.76 4.13
C ASN A 57 -2.06 -2.92 5.25
N ALA A 58 -1.50 -1.76 4.91
CA ALA A 58 -0.92 -0.81 5.85
C ALA A 58 -1.05 0.63 5.32
N VAL A 59 -1.20 1.59 6.22
CA VAL A 59 -1.02 3.02 5.98
C VAL A 59 0.13 3.48 6.86
N VAL A 60 1.15 4.07 6.25
CA VAL A 60 2.41 4.44 6.92
C VAL A 60 2.71 5.90 6.65
N GLY A 61 3.11 6.64 7.68
CA GLY A 61 3.46 8.07 7.59
C GLY A 61 3.19 8.78 8.92
N ASP A 62 3.32 10.10 8.97
CA ASP A 62 2.99 10.88 10.17
C ASP A 62 1.47 11.06 10.41
N LEU A 63 0.67 10.71 9.39
CA LEU A 63 -0.78 10.73 9.30
C LEU A 63 -1.39 12.14 9.24
N ASP A 64 -0.61 13.15 8.81
CA ASP A 64 -1.07 14.53 8.75
C ASP A 64 -1.87 14.87 7.48
N SER A 65 -1.62 14.15 6.37
CA SER A 65 -2.29 14.34 5.09
C SER A 65 -3.48 13.39 4.90
N LEU A 66 -3.69 12.47 5.85
CA LEU A 66 -4.86 11.60 5.89
C LEU A 66 -6.11 12.37 6.33
N ASN A 67 -7.20 12.29 5.56
CA ASN A 67 -8.45 12.91 5.95
C ASN A 67 -8.99 12.25 7.24
N PRO A 68 -9.38 13.03 8.28
CA PRO A 68 -9.88 12.49 9.54
C PRO A 68 -11.06 11.51 9.40
N ASP A 69 -11.94 11.74 8.43
CA ASP A 69 -13.08 10.86 8.19
C ASP A 69 -12.69 9.55 7.50
N VAL A 70 -11.61 9.58 6.71
CA VAL A 70 -10.98 8.37 6.15
C VAL A 70 -10.28 7.60 7.27
N GLN A 71 -9.52 8.29 8.12
CA GLN A 71 -8.81 7.68 9.23
C GLN A 71 -9.74 6.92 10.18
N LYS A 72 -10.90 7.48 10.52
CA LYS A 72 -11.93 6.82 11.37
C LYS A 72 -12.50 5.55 10.76
N GLN A 73 -12.48 5.43 9.43
CA GLN A 73 -13.01 4.27 8.72
C GLN A 73 -11.96 3.18 8.50
N LEU A 74 -10.68 3.51 8.70
CA LEU A 74 -9.60 2.54 8.61
C LEU A 74 -9.42 1.81 9.94
N PRO A 75 -9.18 0.49 9.93
CA PRO A 75 -8.86 -0.24 11.15
C PRO A 75 -7.57 0.30 11.79
N GLU A 76 -7.58 0.58 13.09
CA GLU A 76 -6.38 1.09 13.79
C GLU A 76 -5.15 0.17 13.61
N LYS A 77 -5.37 -1.15 13.51
CA LYS A 77 -4.31 -2.15 13.30
C LYS A 77 -3.51 -2.00 12.00
N ILE A 78 -4.01 -1.23 11.03
CA ILE A 78 -3.31 -0.97 9.77
C ILE A 78 -2.71 0.43 9.71
N LEU A 79 -2.88 1.26 10.76
CA LEU A 79 -2.33 2.61 10.84
C LEU A 79 -0.99 2.57 11.59
N PHE A 80 0.10 2.86 10.88
CA PHE A 80 1.45 2.87 11.41
C PHE A 80 2.00 4.28 11.39
N ARG A 81 1.88 4.97 12.52
CA ARG A 81 2.37 6.35 12.65
C ARG A 81 3.89 6.37 12.82
N VAL A 82 4.59 7.02 11.91
CA VAL A 82 6.04 7.25 11.96
C VAL A 82 6.29 8.74 12.18
N LYS A 83 6.95 9.09 13.29
CA LYS A 83 7.20 10.51 13.68
C LYS A 83 8.55 11.05 13.21
N GLU A 84 9.42 10.20 12.66
CA GLU A 84 10.79 10.60 12.28
C GLU A 84 10.78 11.39 10.98
N GLN A 85 11.29 12.61 11.03
CA GLN A 85 11.26 13.60 9.95
C GLN A 85 12.68 13.88 9.42
N ASN A 86 13.49 12.82 9.28
CA ASN A 86 14.86 12.91 8.73
C ASN A 86 14.96 12.40 7.28
N THR A 87 13.88 11.85 6.73
CA THR A 87 13.78 11.34 5.36
C THR A 87 12.33 11.52 4.86
N ASN A 88 12.11 11.55 3.55
CA ASN A 88 10.75 11.63 2.99
C ASN A 88 10.06 10.25 3.06
N ASP A 89 8.73 10.18 2.90
CA ASP A 89 7.96 8.92 3.01
C ASP A 89 8.34 7.83 1.98
N ALA A 90 9.18 8.15 1.00
CA ALA A 90 9.68 7.25 -0.04
C ALA A 90 11.16 6.86 0.11
N ASP A 91 11.83 7.33 1.17
CA ASP A 91 13.24 7.02 1.51
C ASP A 91 13.38 5.80 2.43
#